data_AF-A0A7X2PQ86-F1
#
_entry.id   AF-A0A7X2PQ86-F1
#
_cell.length_a   1.000
_cell.length_b   1.000
_cell.length_c   1.000
_cell.angle_alpha   90.00
_cell.angle_beta   90.00
_cell.angle_gamma   90.00
#
_symmetry.space_group_name_H-M   'P 1'
#
loop_
_entity.id
_entity.type
_entity.pdbx_description
1 polymer ?
#
loop_
_entity_poly.entity_id
_entity_poly.type
_entity_poly.pdbx_seq_one_letter_code
_entity_poly.pdbx_strand_id
1 'polypeptide(L)'
;AGYLAPWLGVGVLAACVRQASWTQSYAVPAALFALAAVWTVTPLHTLALAGCHRRCPLAPVGWRADRDCLRFGGTIGLACVASCWPLMLACAFTGHSVIAMAGGMAVSALERWPYRPRQREAWLATAALAAIYVVLAVLPPVTAFAEQASKPIIAAATSTPFILGARATHISLSTSKDSVLRHINHRPEKRYFLGIENLRSGVDSPAFAVYLNLPPDGDIAKSSQRFAGHMPLFGVREATRGKAGVPGTGLTYRFDVTDVLRRLASQPKWDPARLRVSFIPERWEGKAEVRVGQVVLVESVPGGR
;
A
#
# COMPACT_ATOMS: atom_id res chain seq x y z
N ALA A 1 18.98 2.16 -16.59
CA ALA A 1 18.14 3.13 -17.34
C ALA A 1 17.55 2.54 -18.61
N GLY A 2 18.35 1.95 -19.52
CA GLY A 2 17.87 1.44 -20.82
C GLY A 2 16.67 0.48 -20.75
N TYR A 3 16.66 -0.48 -19.83
CA TYR A 3 15.54 -1.43 -19.66
C TYR A 3 14.24 -0.78 -19.17
N LEU A 4 14.33 0.18 -18.26
CA LEU A 4 13.17 0.79 -17.62
C LEU A 4 12.50 1.84 -18.52
N ALA A 5 13.25 2.49 -19.41
CA ALA A 5 12.73 3.60 -20.21
C ALA A 5 11.49 3.24 -21.06
N PRO A 6 11.45 2.11 -21.79
CA PRO A 6 10.24 1.68 -22.50
C PRO A 6 9.04 1.45 -21.56
N TRP A 7 9.27 0.83 -20.40
CA TRP A 7 8.23 0.56 -19.40
C TRP A 7 7.69 1.84 -18.76
N LEU A 8 8.54 2.83 -18.52
CA LEU A 8 8.10 4.13 -18.02
C LEU A 8 7.14 4.80 -19.01
N GLY A 9 7.42 4.75 -20.31
CA GLY A 9 6.51 5.27 -21.34
C GLY A 9 5.13 4.60 -21.30
N VAL A 10 5.09 3.27 -21.28
CA VAL A 10 3.83 2.52 -21.18
C VAL A 10 3.11 2.80 -19.86
N GLY A 11 3.85 2.86 -18.75
CA GLY A 11 3.29 3.11 -17.42
C GLY A 11 2.67 4.50 -17.29
N VAL A 12 3.31 5.54 -17.84
CA VAL A 12 2.75 6.90 -17.87
C VAL A 12 1.45 6.92 -18.68
N LEU A 13 1.43 6.30 -19.87
CA LEU A 13 0.21 6.21 -20.69
C LEU A 13 -0.91 5.47 -19.95
N ALA A 14 -0.62 4.32 -19.35
CA ALA A 14 -1.59 3.55 -18.57
C ALA A 14 -2.14 4.35 -17.38
N ALA A 15 -1.27 5.08 -16.66
CA ALA A 15 -1.66 5.94 -15.55
C ALA A 15 -2.58 7.08 -15.98
N CYS A 16 -2.32 7.71 -17.14
CA CYS A 16 -3.21 8.72 -17.71
C CYS A 16 -4.58 8.14 -18.08
N VAL A 17 -4.62 6.98 -18.74
CA VAL A 17 -5.88 6.33 -19.15
C VAL A 17 -6.72 5.92 -17.94
N ARG A 18 -6.08 5.44 -16.86
CA ARG A 18 -6.74 5.02 -15.61
C ARG A 18 -7.46 6.17 -14.87
N GLN A 19 -7.22 7.44 -15.22
CA GLN A 19 -7.94 8.56 -14.62
C GLN A 19 -9.40 8.64 -15.10
N ALA A 20 -9.75 7.99 -16.21
CA ALA A 20 -11.10 8.02 -16.75
C ALA A 20 -12.04 7.06 -15.98
N SER A 21 -13.24 7.52 -15.65
CA SER A 21 -14.20 6.81 -14.77
C SER A 21 -14.62 5.42 -15.28
N TRP A 22 -14.71 5.23 -16.60
CA TRP A 22 -15.04 3.96 -17.24
C TRP A 22 -14.00 2.85 -16.99
N THR A 23 -12.79 3.21 -16.56
CA THR A 23 -11.70 2.27 -16.30
C THR A 23 -11.75 1.62 -14.91
N GLN A 24 -12.70 2.05 -14.06
CA GLN A 24 -12.89 1.52 -12.70
C GLN A 24 -13.73 0.23 -12.67
N SER A 25 -14.15 -0.29 -13.83
CA SER A 25 -14.92 -1.52 -13.95
C SER A 25 -14.02 -2.74 -14.25
N TYR A 26 -14.41 -3.92 -13.76
CA TYR A 26 -13.76 -5.20 -14.10
C TYR A 26 -13.84 -5.56 -15.59
N ALA A 27 -14.71 -4.89 -16.37
CA ALA A 27 -14.80 -5.06 -17.81
C ALA A 27 -13.48 -4.71 -18.54
N VAL A 28 -12.74 -3.70 -18.07
CA VAL A 28 -11.48 -3.27 -18.69
C VAL A 28 -10.37 -4.32 -18.47
N PRO A 29 -10.10 -4.80 -17.24
CA PRO A 29 -9.23 -5.94 -17.02
C PRO A 29 -9.63 -7.19 -17.81
N ALA A 30 -10.93 -7.52 -17.88
CA ALA A 30 -11.42 -8.68 -18.63
C ALA A 30 -11.06 -8.59 -20.12
N ALA A 31 -11.31 -7.43 -20.74
CA ALA A 31 -10.95 -7.18 -22.12
C ALA A 31 -9.43 -7.24 -22.36
N LEU A 32 -8.62 -6.72 -21.43
CA LEU A 32 -7.17 -6.76 -21.53
C LEU A 32 -6.59 -8.17 -21.36
N PHE A 33 -7.14 -9.01 -20.48
CA PHE A 33 -6.76 -10.42 -20.39
C PHE A 33 -7.21 -11.22 -21.63
N ALA A 34 -8.38 -10.94 -22.19
CA ALA A 34 -8.80 -11.53 -23.45
C ALA A 34 -7.86 -11.13 -24.61
N LEU A 35 -7.49 -9.85 -24.67
CA LEU A 35 -6.50 -9.34 -25.61
C LEU A 35 -5.13 -9.99 -25.40
N ALA A 36 -4.71 -10.20 -24.15
CA ALA A 36 -3.48 -10.91 -23.82
C ALA A 36 -3.53 -12.36 -24.33
N ALA A 37 -4.65 -13.07 -24.13
CA ALA A 37 -4.82 -14.43 -24.63
C ALA A 37 -4.70 -14.48 -26.17
N VAL A 38 -5.36 -13.57 -26.88
CA VAL A 38 -5.23 -13.46 -28.35
C VAL A 38 -3.79 -13.11 -28.74
N TRP A 39 -3.15 -12.21 -28.00
CA TRP A 39 -1.76 -11.81 -28.26
C TRP A 39 -0.79 -12.98 -28.16
N THR A 40 -0.94 -13.84 -27.14
CA THR A 40 -0.01 -14.95 -26.88
C THR A 40 0.14 -15.94 -28.04
N VAL A 41 -0.89 -16.08 -28.88
CA VAL A 41 -0.89 -16.98 -30.05
C VAL A 41 -0.37 -16.32 -31.34
N THR A 42 -0.04 -15.03 -31.31
CA THR A 42 0.42 -14.32 -32.51
C THR A 42 1.89 -14.63 -32.84
N PRO A 43 2.28 -14.60 -34.13
CA PRO A 43 3.68 -14.70 -34.52
C PRO A 43 4.51 -13.52 -34.00
N LEU A 44 3.91 -12.33 -33.89
CA LEU A 44 4.55 -11.14 -33.34
C LEU A 44 4.93 -11.34 -31.87
N HIS A 45 4.05 -11.94 -31.07
CA HIS A 45 4.35 -12.30 -29.70
C HIS A 45 5.53 -13.27 -29.61
N THR A 46 5.53 -14.33 -30.45
CA THR A 46 6.60 -15.31 -30.48
C THR A 46 7.95 -14.69 -30.86
N LEU A 47 7.96 -13.77 -31.83
CA LEU A 47 9.15 -13.00 -32.22
C LEU A 47 9.63 -12.07 -31.09
N ALA A 48 8.71 -11.39 -30.40
CA ALA A 48 9.03 -10.53 -29.27
C ALA A 48 9.59 -11.33 -28.08
N LEU A 49 9.01 -12.50 -27.79
CA LEU A 49 9.46 -13.40 -26.74
C LEU A 49 10.87 -13.95 -27.04
N ALA A 50 11.13 -14.37 -28.28
CA ALA A 50 12.49 -14.76 -28.70
C ALA A 50 13.48 -13.58 -28.58
N GLY A 51 13.03 -12.35 -28.83
CA GLY A 51 13.78 -11.12 -28.60
C GLY A 51 14.24 -10.95 -27.15
N CYS A 52 13.43 -11.37 -26.17
CA CYS A 52 13.76 -11.26 -24.75
C CYS A 52 14.95 -12.12 -24.32
N HIS A 53 15.23 -13.22 -25.03
CA HIS A 53 16.35 -14.13 -24.74
C HIS A 53 17.62 -13.83 -25.53
N ARG A 54 17.61 -12.78 -26.37
CA ARG A 54 18.80 -12.37 -27.13
C ARG A 54 19.92 -11.95 -26.17
N ARG A 55 21.12 -12.49 -26.40
CA ARG A 55 22.35 -12.08 -25.73
C ARG A 55 23.20 -11.31 -26.72
N CYS A 56 23.84 -10.23 -26.28
CA CYS A 56 24.87 -9.56 -27.07
C CYS A 56 26.17 -9.48 -26.24
N PRO A 57 27.33 -9.46 -26.91
CA PRO A 57 28.59 -9.20 -26.22
C PRO A 57 28.59 -7.76 -25.69
N LEU A 58 28.98 -7.59 -24.43
CA LEU A 58 29.14 -6.30 -23.77
C LEU A 58 30.62 -6.00 -23.58
N ALA A 59 31.05 -4.77 -23.85
CA ALA A 59 32.39 -4.34 -23.50
C ALA A 59 32.60 -4.42 -21.97
N PRO A 60 33.78 -4.86 -21.49
CA PRO A 60 34.00 -5.11 -20.06
C PRO A 60 34.21 -3.84 -19.23
N VAL A 61 34.77 -2.77 -19.79
CA VAL A 61 35.09 -1.54 -19.05
C VAL A 61 34.98 -0.27 -19.91
N GLY A 62 34.85 0.88 -19.23
CA GLY A 62 34.85 2.22 -19.81
C GLY A 62 33.53 2.60 -20.48
N TRP A 63 33.52 3.76 -21.14
CA TRP A 63 32.32 4.33 -21.79
C TRP A 63 31.61 3.37 -22.76
N ARG A 64 32.36 2.48 -23.42
CA ARG A 64 31.78 1.47 -24.31
C ARG A 64 30.89 0.49 -23.52
N ALA A 65 31.28 0.11 -22.30
CA ALA A 65 30.49 -0.75 -21.42
C ALA A 65 29.15 -0.09 -21.07
N ASP A 66 29.16 1.19 -20.69
CA ASP A 66 27.93 1.92 -20.35
C ASP A 66 26.98 2.03 -21.53
N ARG A 67 27.50 2.39 -22.71
CA ARG A 67 26.73 2.48 -23.94
C ARG A 67 26.13 1.13 -24.34
N ASP A 68 26.93 0.06 -24.26
CA ASP A 68 26.49 -1.28 -24.62
C ASP A 68 25.44 -1.78 -23.62
N CYS A 69 25.58 -1.51 -22.31
CA CYS A 69 24.58 -1.76 -21.29
C CYS A 69 23.26 -1.00 -21.54
N LEU A 70 23.33 0.28 -21.90
CA LEU A 70 22.14 1.08 -22.21
C LEU A 70 21.41 0.55 -23.45
N ARG A 71 22.16 0.24 -24.52
CA ARG A 71 21.60 -0.33 -25.76
C ARG A 71 21.00 -1.70 -25.51
N PHE A 72 21.73 -2.59 -24.83
CA PHE A 72 21.26 -3.92 -24.48
C PHE A 72 20.00 -3.87 -23.63
N GLY A 73 20.01 -3.05 -22.57
CA GLY A 73 18.85 -2.81 -21.72
C GLY A 73 17.65 -2.29 -22.53
N GLY A 74 17.86 -1.34 -23.44
CA GLY A 74 16.80 -0.82 -24.32
C GLY A 74 16.22 -1.88 -25.24
N THR A 75 17.07 -2.71 -25.87
CA THR A 75 16.62 -3.80 -26.76
C THR A 75 15.81 -4.85 -26.00
N ILE A 76 16.26 -5.28 -24.81
CA ILE A 76 15.51 -6.20 -23.96
C ILE A 76 14.22 -5.55 -23.46
N GLY A 77 14.28 -4.28 -23.05
CA GLY A 77 13.12 -3.54 -22.55
C GLY A 77 12.02 -3.45 -23.61
N LEU A 78 12.37 -3.11 -24.85
CA LEU A 78 11.43 -3.07 -25.98
C LEU A 78 10.87 -4.46 -26.30
N ALA A 79 11.69 -5.51 -26.31
CA ALA A 79 11.21 -6.89 -26.51
C ALA A 79 10.27 -7.33 -25.38
N CYS A 80 10.59 -6.97 -24.13
CA CYS A 80 9.75 -7.24 -22.97
C CYS A 80 8.39 -6.54 -23.12
N VAL A 81 8.38 -5.23 -23.39
CA VAL A 81 7.14 -4.48 -23.65
C VAL A 81 6.35 -5.11 -24.78
N ALA A 82 6.97 -5.37 -25.94
CA ALA A 82 6.29 -5.98 -27.07
C ALA A 82 5.71 -7.37 -26.73
N SER A 83 6.39 -8.18 -25.91
CA SER A 83 5.89 -9.50 -25.51
C SER A 83 4.72 -9.41 -24.52
N CYS A 84 4.85 -8.66 -23.41
CA CYS A 84 3.93 -8.76 -22.28
C CYS A 84 3.10 -7.50 -22.02
N TRP A 85 3.07 -6.52 -22.93
CA TRP A 85 2.28 -5.30 -22.73
C TRP A 85 0.79 -5.56 -22.38
N PRO A 86 0.03 -6.46 -23.05
CA PRO A 86 -1.39 -6.59 -22.74
C PRO A 86 -1.61 -7.23 -21.37
N LEU A 87 -0.75 -8.20 -21.01
CA LEU A 87 -0.77 -8.86 -19.70
C LEU A 87 -0.41 -7.88 -18.57
N MET A 88 0.60 -7.03 -18.77
CA MET A 88 1.01 -6.02 -17.79
C MET A 88 -0.03 -4.91 -17.65
N LEU A 89 -0.67 -4.47 -18.74
CA LEU A 89 -1.80 -3.56 -18.65
C LEU A 89 -2.97 -4.20 -17.90
N ALA A 90 -3.31 -5.45 -18.19
CA ALA A 90 -4.35 -6.16 -17.46
C ALA A 90 -4.08 -6.12 -15.94
N CYS A 91 -2.86 -6.46 -15.51
CA CYS A 91 -2.45 -6.37 -14.10
C CYS A 91 -2.54 -4.94 -13.54
N ALA A 92 -2.06 -3.93 -14.28
CA ALA A 92 -2.11 -2.53 -13.86
C ALA A 92 -3.54 -2.01 -13.66
N PHE A 93 -4.47 -2.37 -14.57
CA PHE A 93 -5.87 -1.95 -14.47
C PHE A 93 -6.64 -2.66 -13.35
N THR A 94 -6.20 -3.85 -12.91
CA THR A 94 -6.75 -4.50 -11.71
C THR A 94 -6.31 -3.84 -10.39
N GLY A 95 -5.43 -2.82 -10.43
CA GLY A 95 -4.84 -2.25 -9.22
C GLY A 95 -3.81 -3.19 -8.58
N HIS A 96 -3.16 -4.05 -9.37
CA HIS A 96 -2.22 -5.06 -8.90
C HIS A 96 -2.84 -6.05 -7.91
N SER A 97 -4.05 -6.56 -8.26
CA SER A 97 -4.68 -7.60 -7.45
C SER A 97 -3.74 -8.82 -7.31
N VAL A 98 -3.77 -9.49 -6.16
CA VAL A 98 -2.90 -10.65 -5.90
C VAL A 98 -3.14 -11.74 -6.94
N ILE A 99 -4.39 -11.97 -7.34
CA ILE A 99 -4.77 -12.96 -8.36
C ILE A 99 -4.17 -12.59 -9.72
N ALA A 100 -4.26 -11.32 -10.13
CA ALA A 100 -3.70 -10.86 -11.40
C ALA A 100 -2.17 -10.94 -11.40
N MET A 101 -1.51 -10.54 -10.31
CA MET A 101 -0.05 -10.60 -10.18
C MET A 101 0.48 -12.04 -10.17
N ALA A 102 -0.15 -12.92 -9.38
CA ALA A 102 0.22 -14.33 -9.33
C ALA A 102 -0.04 -15.04 -10.66
N GLY A 103 -1.19 -14.78 -11.28
CA GLY A 103 -1.54 -15.32 -12.59
C GLY A 103 -0.61 -14.82 -13.70
N GLY A 104 -0.34 -13.51 -13.76
CA GLY A 104 0.58 -12.92 -14.73
C GLY A 104 2.02 -13.42 -14.56
N MET A 105 2.46 -13.65 -13.31
CA MET A 105 3.73 -14.30 -13.02
C MET A 105 3.76 -15.74 -13.55
N ALA A 106 2.71 -16.53 -13.30
CA ALA A 106 2.62 -17.91 -13.78
C ALA A 106 2.64 -17.97 -15.32
N VAL A 107 1.88 -17.13 -16.01
CA VAL A 107 1.91 -16.99 -17.48
C VAL A 107 3.33 -16.67 -17.95
N SER A 108 3.96 -15.65 -17.37
CA SER A 108 5.32 -15.24 -17.74
C SER A 108 6.35 -16.35 -17.51
N ALA A 109 6.21 -17.13 -16.44
CA ALA A 109 7.08 -18.25 -16.13
C ALA A 109 6.93 -19.40 -17.14
N LEU A 110 5.69 -19.73 -17.52
CA LEU A 110 5.39 -20.77 -18.52
C LEU A 110 5.94 -20.42 -19.92
N GLU A 111 5.98 -19.12 -20.24
CA GLU A 111 6.51 -18.63 -21.51
C GLU A 111 8.04 -18.55 -21.53
N ARG A 112 8.67 -18.15 -20.42
CA ARG A 112 10.08 -17.74 -20.39
C ARG A 112 11.05 -18.73 -19.76
N TRP A 113 10.58 -19.61 -18.87
CA TRP A 113 11.46 -20.56 -18.18
C TRP A 113 11.82 -21.78 -19.05
N PRO A 114 10.85 -22.44 -19.72
CA PRO A 114 11.14 -23.65 -20.48
C PRO A 114 11.99 -23.36 -21.72
N TYR A 115 12.88 -24.27 -22.08
CA TYR A 115 13.68 -24.18 -23.32
C TYR A 115 12.81 -24.09 -24.59
N ARG A 116 11.63 -24.73 -24.56
CA ARG A 116 10.56 -24.55 -25.56
C ARG A 116 9.34 -23.94 -24.88
N PRO A 117 8.87 -22.75 -25.31
CA PRO A 117 7.78 -22.07 -24.64
C PRO A 117 6.52 -22.93 -24.64
N ARG A 118 5.89 -23.11 -23.47
CA ARG A 118 4.65 -23.87 -23.34
C ARG A 118 3.45 -23.01 -23.72
N GLN A 119 3.39 -22.59 -24.98
CA GLN A 119 2.43 -21.60 -25.47
C GLN A 119 0.97 -21.98 -25.18
N ARG A 120 0.63 -23.28 -25.29
CA ARG A 120 -0.72 -23.76 -24.96
C ARG A 120 -1.08 -23.57 -23.48
N GLU A 121 -0.14 -23.84 -22.57
CA GLU A 121 -0.35 -23.68 -21.13
C GLU A 121 -0.46 -22.19 -20.75
N ALA A 122 0.41 -21.35 -21.32
CA ALA A 122 0.36 -19.90 -21.15
C ALA A 122 -0.95 -19.28 -21.68
N TRP A 123 -1.42 -19.74 -22.84
CA TRP A 123 -2.70 -19.34 -23.39
C TRP A 123 -3.87 -19.75 -22.50
N LEU A 124 -3.90 -21.01 -22.04
CA LEU A 124 -4.94 -21.51 -21.13
C LEU A 124 -4.97 -20.72 -19.82
N ALA A 125 -3.80 -20.44 -19.23
CA ALA A 125 -3.70 -19.65 -18.01
C ALA A 125 -4.18 -18.19 -18.22
N THR A 126 -3.85 -17.59 -19.37
CA THR A 126 -4.30 -16.23 -19.70
C THR A 126 -5.81 -16.19 -19.98
N ALA A 127 -6.35 -17.20 -20.66
CA ALA A 127 -7.79 -17.34 -20.91
C ALA A 127 -8.58 -17.60 -19.61
N ALA A 128 -8.01 -18.35 -18.66
CA ALA A 128 -8.60 -18.56 -17.35
C ALA A 128 -8.68 -17.24 -16.56
N LEU A 129 -7.64 -16.41 -16.61
CA LEU A 129 -7.67 -15.06 -16.01
C LEU A 129 -8.75 -14.19 -16.67
N ALA A 130 -8.87 -14.22 -18.00
CA ALA A 130 -9.93 -13.51 -18.70
C ALA A 130 -11.32 -13.97 -18.23
N ALA A 131 -11.55 -15.28 -18.14
CA ALA A 131 -12.82 -15.83 -17.66
C ALA A 131 -13.14 -15.41 -16.22
N ILE A 132 -12.16 -15.45 -15.30
CA ILE A 132 -12.33 -14.99 -13.92
C ILE A 132 -12.78 -13.52 -13.91
N TYR A 133 -12.12 -12.66 -14.68
CA TYR A 133 -12.46 -11.23 -14.71
C TYR A 133 -13.77 -10.93 -15.43
N VAL A 134 -14.18 -11.73 -16.41
CA VAL A 134 -15.54 -11.68 -17.00
C VAL A 134 -16.59 -12.05 -15.95
N VAL A 135 -16.37 -13.14 -15.20
CA VAL A 135 -17.26 -13.56 -14.12
C VAL A 135 -17.36 -12.45 -13.05
N LEU A 136 -16.25 -11.82 -12.67
CA LEU A 136 -16.25 -10.68 -11.74
C LEU A 136 -16.94 -9.42 -12.29
N ALA A 137 -16.98 -9.25 -13.61
CA ALA A 137 -17.68 -8.14 -14.25
C ALA A 137 -19.19 -8.38 -14.39
N VAL A 138 -19.62 -9.65 -14.49
CA VAL A 138 -21.02 -10.03 -14.72
C VAL A 138 -21.75 -10.39 -13.42
N LEU A 139 -21.07 -11.03 -12.47
CA LEU A 139 -21.68 -11.30 -11.17
C LEU A 139 -21.86 -9.97 -10.43
N PRO A 140 -23.06 -9.72 -9.84
CA PRO A 140 -23.19 -8.63 -8.87
C PRO A 140 -22.12 -8.84 -7.80
N PRO A 141 -21.46 -7.79 -7.29
CA PRO A 141 -20.30 -7.93 -6.43
C PRO A 141 -20.67 -8.67 -5.14
N VAL A 142 -20.54 -9.99 -5.15
CA VAL A 142 -20.48 -10.81 -3.94
C VAL A 142 -19.07 -10.57 -3.45
N THR A 143 -18.93 -9.64 -2.52
CA THR A 143 -17.67 -9.33 -1.82
C THR A 143 -16.52 -8.87 -2.72
N ALA A 144 -16.78 -7.96 -3.67
CA ALA A 144 -15.71 -7.03 -4.01
C ALA A 144 -15.53 -6.13 -2.80
N PHE A 145 -14.40 -6.25 -2.10
CA PHE A 145 -13.87 -5.17 -1.27
C PHE A 145 -13.52 -4.01 -2.21
N ALA A 146 -14.54 -3.39 -2.81
CA ALA A 146 -14.50 -1.99 -3.05
C ALA A 146 -14.29 -1.40 -1.65
N GLU A 147 -13.06 -0.98 -1.38
CA GLU A 147 -12.80 0.00 -0.35
C GLU A 147 -13.48 1.31 -0.80
N GLN A 148 -14.81 1.27 -0.76
CA GLN A 148 -15.64 2.43 -0.84
C GLN A 148 -15.31 3.13 0.47
N ALA A 149 -14.56 4.22 0.37
CA ALA A 149 -14.20 5.08 1.48
C ALA A 149 -15.50 5.60 2.10
N SER A 150 -16.11 4.78 2.96
CA SER A 150 -17.21 5.17 3.81
C SER A 150 -16.67 6.30 4.67
N LYS A 151 -17.44 7.38 4.75
CA LYS A 151 -17.01 8.59 5.47
C LYS A 151 -16.59 8.17 6.88
N PRO A 152 -15.30 8.29 7.23
CA PRO A 152 -14.81 7.81 8.51
C PRO A 152 -15.57 8.52 9.64
N ILE A 153 -16.11 7.74 10.58
CA ILE A 153 -16.74 8.32 11.77
C ILE A 153 -15.62 8.57 12.78
N ILE A 154 -15.37 9.84 13.10
CA ILE A 154 -14.39 10.22 14.12
C ILE A 154 -14.97 9.82 15.49
N ALA A 155 -14.34 8.83 16.12
CA ALA A 155 -14.74 8.31 17.42
C ALA A 155 -14.17 9.16 18.58
N ALA A 156 -12.97 9.70 18.38
CA ALA A 156 -12.29 10.59 19.33
C ALA A 156 -11.18 11.37 18.63
N ALA A 157 -10.85 12.57 19.13
CA ALA A 157 -9.72 13.34 18.63
C ALA A 157 -9.09 14.21 19.72
N THR A 158 -7.83 14.60 19.54
CA THR A 158 -7.19 15.66 20.33
C THR A 158 -7.65 17.04 19.87
N SER A 159 -7.93 17.95 20.80
CA SER A 159 -8.36 19.32 20.49
C SER A 159 -7.21 20.28 20.17
N THR A 160 -5.98 19.98 20.59
CA THR A 160 -4.81 20.86 20.41
C THR A 160 -3.55 20.07 20.03
N PRO A 161 -2.65 20.66 19.20
CA PRO A 161 -1.34 20.10 18.94
C PRO A 161 -0.49 19.98 20.21
N PHE A 162 0.40 19.00 20.27
CA PHE A 162 1.31 18.79 21.39
C PHE A 162 2.70 18.39 20.91
N ILE A 163 3.68 18.35 21.84
CA ILE A 163 5.08 18.04 21.54
C ILE A 163 5.44 16.70 22.18
N LEU A 164 6.09 15.85 21.39
CA LEU A 164 6.79 14.65 21.86
C LEU A 164 8.27 14.96 22.02
N GLY A 165 8.85 14.46 23.10
CA GLY A 165 10.27 14.63 23.40
C GLY A 165 10.87 13.38 24.06
N ALA A 166 11.92 13.58 24.86
CA ALA A 166 12.69 12.50 25.49
C ALA A 166 11.96 11.73 26.60
N ARG A 167 10.76 12.18 27.03
CA ARG A 167 9.96 11.54 28.09
C ARG A 167 8.65 10.99 27.52
N ALA A 168 8.14 9.97 28.20
CA ALA A 168 6.81 9.43 27.93
C ALA A 168 5.77 10.56 27.94
N THR A 169 4.98 10.64 26.88
CA THR A 169 3.92 11.64 26.74
C THR A 169 2.57 10.93 26.71
N HIS A 170 1.65 11.39 27.54
CA HIS A 170 0.32 10.80 27.70
C HIS A 170 -0.74 11.81 27.31
N ILE A 171 -1.59 11.47 26.35
CA ILE A 171 -2.63 12.35 25.84
C ILE A 171 -3.98 11.67 25.98
N SER A 172 -4.96 12.40 26.51
CA SER A 172 -6.35 11.94 26.58
C SER A 172 -7.07 12.33 25.31
N LEU A 173 -7.75 11.36 24.70
CA LEU A 173 -8.65 11.61 23.56
C LEU A 173 -10.02 11.97 24.10
N SER A 174 -10.53 13.14 23.71
CA SER A 174 -11.88 13.54 24.06
C SER A 174 -12.88 12.75 23.23
N THR A 175 -13.76 11.99 23.88
CA THR A 175 -14.84 11.24 23.23
C THR A 175 -16.17 11.95 23.46
N SER A 176 -17.05 12.00 22.46
CA SER A 176 -18.42 12.49 22.66
C SER A 176 -19.21 11.56 23.61
N LYS A 177 -20.30 12.06 24.24
CA LYS A 177 -21.15 11.26 25.13
C LYS A 177 -21.74 10.02 24.42
N ASP A 178 -22.03 10.15 23.12
CA ASP A 178 -22.51 9.09 22.23
C ASP A 178 -21.38 8.34 21.49
N SER A 179 -20.19 8.31 22.08
CA SER A 179 -19.04 7.69 21.43
C SER A 179 -19.32 6.23 21.06
N VAL A 180 -19.06 5.91 19.80
CA VAL A 180 -19.10 4.54 19.25
C VAL A 180 -18.27 3.56 20.09
N LEU A 181 -17.30 4.06 20.84
CA LEU A 181 -16.46 3.26 21.73
C LEU A 181 -17.24 2.55 22.84
N ARG A 182 -18.42 3.01 23.26
CA ARG A 182 -19.23 2.29 24.26
C ARG A 182 -19.73 0.94 23.77
N HIS A 183 -19.85 0.77 22.45
CA HIS A 183 -20.49 -0.40 21.83
C HIS A 183 -19.51 -1.29 21.07
N ILE A 184 -18.19 -1.17 21.33
CA ILE A 184 -17.14 -1.91 20.59
C ILE A 184 -17.40 -3.41 20.58
N ASN A 185 -17.75 -3.99 21.73
CA ASN A 185 -18.01 -5.43 21.85
C ASN A 185 -19.32 -5.89 21.21
N HIS A 186 -20.23 -4.96 20.93
CA HIS A 186 -21.52 -5.25 20.28
C HIS A 186 -21.48 -5.06 18.76
N ARG A 187 -20.31 -4.66 18.20
CA ARG A 187 -20.12 -4.39 16.77
C ARG A 187 -18.85 -5.08 16.24
N PRO A 188 -18.81 -6.43 16.19
CA PRO A 188 -17.62 -7.19 15.80
C PRO A 188 -17.19 -6.97 14.34
N GLU A 189 -18.09 -6.49 13.48
CA GLU A 189 -17.82 -6.14 12.09
C GLU A 189 -17.03 -4.83 11.94
N LYS A 190 -17.03 -3.96 12.94
CA LYS A 190 -16.35 -2.65 12.88
C LYS A 190 -14.86 -2.78 13.23
N ARG A 191 -14.04 -2.03 12.51
CA ARG A 191 -12.60 -1.84 12.80
C ARG A 191 -12.34 -0.40 13.23
N TYR A 192 -11.29 -0.23 14.02
CA TYR A 192 -10.93 1.04 14.62
C TYR A 192 -9.46 1.34 14.33
N PHE A 193 -9.21 2.54 13.81
CA PHE A 193 -7.90 2.99 13.40
C PHE A 193 -7.47 4.24 14.16
N LEU A 194 -6.30 4.20 14.78
CA LEU A 194 -5.67 5.35 15.43
C LEU A 194 -4.77 6.06 14.41
N GLY A 195 -5.18 7.24 13.97
CA GLY A 195 -4.41 8.14 13.14
C GLY A 195 -3.59 9.13 13.99
N ILE A 196 -2.32 9.29 13.66
CA ILE A 196 -1.45 10.34 14.21
C ILE A 196 -0.98 11.17 13.02
N GLU A 197 -1.37 12.44 12.99
CA GLU A 197 -1.28 13.25 11.79
C GLU A 197 -0.41 14.50 11.98
N ASN A 198 0.17 14.95 10.88
CA ASN A 198 0.93 16.20 10.79
C ASN A 198 2.12 16.23 11.78
N LEU A 199 2.86 15.12 11.85
CA LEU A 199 4.10 15.01 12.62
C LEU A 199 5.19 15.84 11.96
N ARG A 200 5.72 16.82 12.69
CA ARG A 200 6.75 17.74 12.19
C ARG A 200 7.92 17.85 13.14
N SER A 201 9.12 17.91 12.60
CA SER A 201 10.34 18.25 13.34
C SER A 201 11.37 18.90 12.42
N GLY A 202 12.16 19.82 12.97
CA GLY A 202 13.29 20.43 12.27
C GLY A 202 14.57 19.58 12.32
N VAL A 203 14.58 18.55 13.16
CA VAL A 203 15.72 17.65 13.42
C VAL A 203 15.28 16.19 13.29
N ASP A 204 16.26 15.30 13.26
CA ASP A 204 16.00 13.86 13.32
C ASP A 204 15.49 13.49 14.71
N SER A 205 14.63 12.47 14.78
CA SER A 205 13.92 12.10 16.00
C SER A 205 13.89 10.58 16.18
N PRO A 206 13.89 10.07 17.43
CA PRO A 206 13.73 8.64 17.66
C PRO A 206 12.36 8.14 17.24
N ALA A 207 12.25 6.82 17.12
CA ALA A 207 10.97 6.15 17.05
C ALA A 207 10.24 6.25 18.40
N PHE A 208 8.91 6.19 18.35
CA PHE A 208 8.06 6.14 19.53
C PHE A 208 7.23 4.86 19.51
N ALA A 209 7.19 4.14 20.62
CA ALA A 209 6.24 3.06 20.84
C ALA A 209 4.89 3.65 21.30
N VAL A 210 3.80 3.28 20.63
CA VAL A 210 2.46 3.81 20.89
C VAL A 210 1.64 2.78 21.66
N TYR A 211 1.05 3.20 22.79
CA TYR A 211 0.20 2.36 23.64
C TYR A 211 -1.16 3.01 23.91
N LEU A 212 -2.18 2.18 24.11
CA LEU A 212 -3.52 2.58 24.51
C LEU A 212 -3.75 2.29 25.99
N ASN A 213 -4.15 3.31 26.72
CA ASN A 213 -4.48 3.26 28.14
C ASN A 213 -3.37 2.64 28.99
N LEU A 214 -2.10 3.00 28.73
CA LEU A 214 -0.97 2.53 29.53
C LEU A 214 -1.09 3.09 30.97
N PRO A 215 -0.98 2.24 32.01
CA PRO A 215 -0.96 2.71 33.39
C PRO A 215 0.24 3.64 33.64
N PRO A 216 0.12 4.69 34.47
CA PRO A 216 1.19 5.66 34.73
C PRO A 216 2.51 5.01 35.18
N ASP A 217 2.43 3.96 36.01
CA ASP A 217 3.57 3.21 36.55
C ASP A 217 3.62 1.77 36.00
N GLY A 218 2.99 1.54 34.85
CA GLY A 218 2.89 0.22 34.25
C GLY A 218 4.21 -0.22 33.63
N ASP A 219 4.68 -1.41 34.00
CA ASP A 219 5.79 -2.06 33.32
C ASP A 219 5.44 -2.28 31.83
N ILE A 220 6.23 -1.65 30.95
CA ILE A 220 6.06 -1.69 29.50
C ILE A 220 6.17 -3.14 29.00
N ALA A 221 7.07 -3.94 29.59
CA ALA A 221 7.28 -5.34 29.22
C ALA A 221 6.02 -6.19 29.48
N LYS A 222 5.22 -5.82 30.48
CA LYS A 222 3.96 -6.51 30.83
C LYS A 222 2.73 -5.92 30.12
N SER A 223 2.90 -4.85 29.35
CA SER A 223 1.82 -4.09 28.71
C SER A 223 1.68 -4.36 27.21
N SER A 224 2.19 -5.50 26.72
CA SER A 224 2.12 -5.89 25.30
C SER A 224 0.70 -5.91 24.74
N GLN A 225 -0.30 -6.24 25.56
CA GLN A 225 -1.72 -6.24 25.16
C GLN A 225 -2.30 -4.86 24.85
N ARG A 226 -1.62 -3.78 25.30
CA ARG A 226 -1.99 -2.37 25.11
C ARG A 226 -1.19 -1.71 23.98
N PHE A 227 -0.28 -2.44 23.34
CA PHE A 227 0.59 -1.93 22.30
C PHE A 227 -0.15 -1.75 20.97
N ALA A 228 -0.05 -0.56 20.38
CA ALA A 228 -0.67 -0.21 19.10
C ALA A 228 0.32 -0.34 17.92
N GLY A 229 1.60 -0.06 18.15
CA GLY A 229 2.64 -0.16 17.12
C GLY A 229 3.83 0.75 17.36
N HIS A 230 4.87 0.58 16.55
CA HIS A 230 6.01 1.51 16.50
C HIS A 230 5.70 2.64 15.52
N MET A 231 6.01 3.86 15.93
CA MET A 231 5.96 5.08 15.13
C MET A 231 7.41 5.50 14.83
N PRO A 232 8.06 4.92 13.80
CA PRO A 232 9.38 5.37 13.37
C PRO A 232 9.30 6.81 12.84
N LEU A 233 10.34 7.62 13.02
CA LEU A 233 10.35 9.01 12.55
C LEU A 233 11.44 9.31 11.52
N PHE A 234 11.88 8.27 10.80
CA PHE A 234 12.80 8.42 9.69
C PHE A 234 12.22 9.35 8.62
N GLY A 235 12.98 10.38 8.23
CA GLY A 235 12.56 11.34 7.21
C GLY A 235 11.61 12.44 7.70
N VAL A 236 11.37 12.58 9.01
CA VAL A 236 10.44 13.60 9.55
C VAL A 236 10.89 15.02 9.22
N ARG A 237 12.20 15.28 9.19
CA ARG A 237 12.77 16.58 8.85
C ARG A 237 12.49 16.95 7.39
N GLU A 238 12.67 16.00 6.49
CA GLU A 238 12.45 16.16 5.06
C GLU A 238 10.95 16.31 4.76
N ALA A 239 10.10 15.51 5.42
CA ALA A 239 8.65 15.61 5.33
C ALA A 239 8.10 16.94 5.88
N THR A 240 8.79 17.55 6.84
CA THR A 240 8.44 18.87 7.40
C THR A 240 8.82 20.01 6.45
N ARG A 241 10.03 19.96 5.87
CA ARG A 241 10.53 20.99 4.95
C ARG A 241 9.74 21.04 3.64
N GLY A 242 9.35 19.88 3.11
CA GLY A 242 8.72 19.80 1.80
C GLY A 242 9.71 19.98 0.65
N LYS A 243 9.21 20.36 -0.53
CA LYS A 243 10.02 20.59 -1.74
C LYS A 243 9.82 22.03 -2.24
N ALA A 244 10.69 22.52 -3.11
CA ALA A 244 10.53 23.85 -3.70
C ALA A 244 9.12 24.01 -4.31
N GLY A 245 8.37 25.00 -3.83
CA GLY A 245 6.99 25.27 -4.24
C GLY A 245 5.90 24.39 -3.63
N VAL A 246 6.24 23.38 -2.81
CA VAL A 246 5.26 22.49 -2.15
C VAL A 246 5.56 22.39 -0.66
N PRO A 247 4.68 22.92 0.22
CA PRO A 247 4.89 22.87 1.65
C PRO A 247 4.90 21.42 2.16
N GLY A 248 5.79 21.13 3.11
CA GLY A 248 5.86 19.82 3.74
C GLY A 248 4.57 19.51 4.49
N THR A 249 4.08 18.29 4.35
CA THR A 249 2.87 17.79 5.02
C THR A 249 3.16 17.18 6.39
N GLY A 250 4.43 16.95 6.72
CA GLY A 250 4.83 16.12 7.85
C GLY A 250 4.58 14.62 7.60
N LEU A 251 4.80 13.81 8.62
CA LEU A 251 4.47 12.38 8.60
C LEU A 251 3.08 12.12 9.17
N THR A 252 2.45 11.06 8.69
CA THR A 252 1.16 10.56 9.19
C THR A 252 1.23 9.05 9.34
N TYR A 253 0.76 8.54 10.48
CA TYR A 253 0.68 7.10 10.76
C TYR A 253 -0.76 6.70 11.04
N ARG A 254 -1.09 5.45 10.70
CA ARG A 254 -2.38 4.85 11.02
C ARG A 254 -2.15 3.44 11.58
N PHE A 255 -2.63 3.20 12.79
CA PHE A 255 -2.52 1.91 13.48
C PHE A 255 -3.90 1.27 13.55
N ASP A 256 -4.01 -0.01 13.18
CA ASP A 256 -5.20 -0.79 13.52
C ASP A 256 -5.16 -1.14 15.01
N VAL A 257 -6.11 -0.61 15.75
CA VAL A 257 -6.20 -0.76 17.21
C VAL A 257 -7.43 -1.54 17.63
N THR A 258 -8.10 -2.19 16.67
CA THR A 258 -9.36 -2.91 16.87
C THR A 258 -9.26 -3.92 18.01
N ASP A 259 -8.25 -4.78 17.97
CA ASP A 259 -8.10 -5.84 18.97
C ASP A 259 -7.67 -5.30 20.35
N VAL A 260 -6.86 -4.24 20.37
CA VAL A 260 -6.45 -3.57 21.61
C VAL A 260 -7.67 -2.95 22.28
N LEU A 261 -8.52 -2.26 21.52
CA LEU A 261 -9.75 -1.65 22.03
C LEU A 261 -10.76 -2.70 22.50
N ARG A 262 -10.93 -3.81 21.78
CA ARG A 262 -11.81 -4.91 22.23
C ARG A 262 -11.33 -5.54 23.54
N ARG A 263 -10.02 -5.74 23.68
CA ARG A 263 -9.41 -6.22 24.93
C ARG A 263 -9.54 -5.23 26.08
N LEU A 264 -9.45 -3.93 25.80
CA LEU A 264 -9.74 -2.91 26.81
C LEU A 264 -11.22 -2.95 27.18
N ALA A 265 -12.09 -3.13 26.19
CA ALA A 265 -13.54 -3.15 26.38
C ALA A 265 -14.06 -4.33 27.20
N SER A 266 -13.34 -5.45 27.22
CA SER A 266 -13.66 -6.59 28.09
C SER A 266 -13.18 -6.41 29.54
N GLN A 267 -12.43 -5.35 29.87
CA GLN A 267 -11.97 -5.10 31.23
C GLN A 267 -13.04 -4.37 32.05
N PRO A 268 -13.33 -4.82 33.29
CA PRO A 268 -14.42 -4.24 34.11
C PRO A 268 -14.19 -2.78 34.54
N LYS A 269 -12.96 -2.26 34.42
CA LYS A 269 -12.58 -0.88 34.80
C LYS A 269 -12.36 0.04 33.59
N TRP A 270 -12.74 -0.38 32.39
CA TRP A 270 -12.55 0.45 31.21
C TRP A 270 -13.63 1.54 31.11
N ASP A 271 -13.17 2.78 30.99
CA ASP A 271 -14.02 3.92 30.67
C ASP A 271 -13.66 4.44 29.26
N PRO A 272 -14.54 4.32 28.27
CA PRO A 272 -14.28 4.82 26.92
C PRO A 272 -14.07 6.33 26.88
N ALA A 273 -14.63 7.09 27.85
CA ALA A 273 -14.45 8.54 27.93
C ALA A 273 -13.06 8.98 28.39
N ARG A 274 -12.26 8.06 28.91
CA ARG A 274 -10.89 8.30 29.39
C ARG A 274 -9.85 7.58 28.54
N LEU A 275 -10.11 7.42 27.24
CA LEU A 275 -9.15 6.80 26.34
C LEU A 275 -7.86 7.63 26.29
N ARG A 276 -6.76 7.03 26.74
CA ARG A 276 -5.43 7.64 26.75
C ARG A 276 -4.55 7.00 25.70
N VAL A 277 -3.79 7.81 24.96
CA VAL A 277 -2.72 7.36 24.07
C VAL A 277 -1.40 7.75 24.71
N SER A 278 -0.47 6.81 24.80
CA SER A 278 0.85 7.01 25.40
C SER A 278 1.92 6.80 24.36
N PHE A 279 2.83 7.76 24.27
CA PHE A 279 3.98 7.75 23.35
C PHE A 279 5.24 7.59 24.18
N ILE A 280 5.92 6.45 24.01
CA ILE A 280 7.16 6.14 24.72
C ILE A 280 8.33 6.28 23.75
N PRO A 281 9.27 7.21 23.97
CA PRO A 281 10.41 7.37 23.09
C PRO A 281 11.35 6.17 23.21
N GLU A 282 11.86 5.68 22.09
CA GLU A 282 13.02 4.78 22.08
C GLU A 282 14.30 5.53 22.48
N ARG A 283 15.33 4.79 22.93
CA ARG A 283 16.58 5.38 23.41
C ARG A 283 17.23 6.22 22.31
N TRP A 284 17.56 7.47 22.63
CA TRP A 284 18.10 8.46 21.70
C TRP A 284 19.11 9.35 22.40
N GLU A 285 20.17 9.73 21.70
CA GLU A 285 21.25 10.55 22.25
C GLU A 285 21.07 12.05 21.96
N GLY A 286 20.20 12.41 21.02
CA GLY A 286 19.93 13.80 20.63
C GLY A 286 18.79 14.48 21.41
N LYS A 287 18.69 15.80 21.28
CA LYS A 287 17.48 16.54 21.66
C LYS A 287 16.53 16.57 20.47
N ALA A 288 15.42 15.83 20.56
CA ALA A 288 14.39 15.80 19.54
C ALA A 288 13.08 16.34 20.12
N GLU A 289 12.47 17.28 19.40
CA GLU A 289 11.11 17.75 19.63
C GLU A 289 10.29 17.51 18.37
N VAL A 290 9.21 16.75 18.50
CA VAL A 290 8.32 16.42 17.40
C VAL A 290 6.95 16.98 17.72
N ARG A 291 6.50 17.91 16.89
CA ARG A 291 5.15 18.46 16.99
C ARG A 291 4.18 17.49 16.35
N VAL A 292 3.18 17.05 17.11
CA VAL A 292 2.04 16.28 16.62
C VAL A 292 0.89 17.25 16.38
N GLY A 293 0.31 17.25 15.17
CA GLY A 293 -0.82 18.11 14.87
C GLY A 293 -2.09 17.61 15.55
N GLN A 294 -2.43 16.35 15.34
CA GLN A 294 -3.59 15.72 15.96
C GLN A 294 -3.45 14.19 16.06
N VAL A 295 -4.16 13.62 17.03
CA VAL A 295 -4.39 12.18 17.14
C VAL A 295 -5.89 11.95 17.03
N VAL A 296 -6.29 11.10 16.11
CA VAL A 296 -7.70 10.84 15.78
C VAL A 296 -7.95 9.34 15.82
N LEU A 297 -8.98 8.92 16.55
CA LEU A 297 -9.49 7.56 16.49
C LEU A 297 -10.69 7.53 15.56
N VAL A 298 -10.64 6.64 14.58
CA VAL A 298 -11.66 6.52 13.52
C VAL A 298 -12.26 5.13 13.55
N GLU A 299 -13.60 5.05 13.53
CA GLU A 299 -14.31 3.82 13.20
C GLU A 299 -14.41 3.71 11.67
N SER A 300 -13.95 2.59 11.12
CA SER A 300 -14.28 2.24 9.75
C SER A 300 -15.69 1.66 9.72
N VAL A 301 -16.55 2.18 8.85
CA VAL A 301 -17.84 1.56 8.54
C VAL A 301 -17.59 0.52 7.44
N PRO A 302 -17.71 -0.80 7.69
CA PRO A 302 -17.89 -1.76 6.60
C PRO A 302 -19.16 -1.33 5.86
N GLY A 303 -19.06 -1.23 4.54
CA GLY A 303 -20.10 -0.74 3.64
C GLY A 303 -21.51 -1.01 4.16
N GLY A 304 -22.14 0.04 4.68
CA GLY A 304 -23.57 0.05 4.97
C GLY A 304 -24.29 0.29 3.65
N ARG A 305 -25.33 -0.51 3.42
CA ARG A 305 -26.25 -0.42 2.29
C ARG A 305 -26.78 1.00 2.09
#